data_AF-A0A101LDE7-F1
#
_entry.id   AF-A0A101LDE7-F1
#
_cell.length_a   1.000
_cell.length_b   1.000
_cell.length_c   1.000
_cell.angle_alpha   90.00
_cell.angle_beta   90.00
_cell.angle_gamma   90.00
#
_symmetry.space_group_name_H-M   'P 1'
#
loop_
_entity.id
_entity.type
_entity.pdbx_description
1 polymer ?
#
loop_
_entity_poly.entity_id
_entity_poly.type
_entity_poly.pdbx_seq_one_letter_code
_entity_poly.pdbx_strand_id
1 'polypeptide(L)'
;MIAVLQWTTFAVCAIVAIARIPSALRGENRSIFGVFVLATVGILLSIDASYQAIDAWLGAQNYANLILRFVIYGTVLLAGYRIAKAFDAPRSIRLITGPAGRTVLAVIGVATVVLFLLADTAGSVTGLASLPLRSPENEALIEAYAAAGRLYPAFVAACIIPATYLAVRQRLPMAIRAGALLLTIAFVAMAAGTFYTLLPSEFGVLEAAINYTSVLCLALGLALVWISSLLAKRAVRLASR
;
A
#
# COMPACT_ATOMS: atom_id res chain seq x y z
N MET A 1 -14.22 12.35 -10.43
CA MET A 1 -13.99 10.89 -10.47
C MET A 1 -12.93 10.44 -9.46
N ILE A 2 -11.69 10.97 -9.50
CA ILE A 2 -10.61 10.58 -8.56
C ILE A 2 -10.99 10.82 -7.10
N ALA A 3 -11.61 11.95 -6.77
CA ALA A 3 -12.05 12.25 -5.40
C ALA A 3 -13.01 11.18 -4.84
N VAL A 4 -13.97 10.72 -5.64
CA VAL A 4 -14.91 9.65 -5.22
C VAL A 4 -14.15 8.36 -4.92
N LEU A 5 -13.17 8.02 -5.76
CA LEU A 5 -12.33 6.84 -5.58
C LEU A 5 -11.46 6.94 -4.31
N GLN A 6 -10.84 8.09 -4.07
CA GLN A 6 -10.08 8.40 -2.86
C GLN A 6 -10.92 8.22 -1.58
N TRP A 7 -12.07 8.90 -1.52
CA TRP A 7 -12.95 8.85 -0.36
C TRP A 7 -13.57 7.47 -0.14
N THR A 8 -13.89 6.76 -1.23
CA THR A 8 -14.38 5.37 -1.15
C THR A 8 -13.29 4.44 -0.61
N THR A 9 -12.05 4.58 -1.11
CA THR A 9 -10.91 3.81 -0.60
C THR A 9 -10.68 4.08 0.88
N PHE A 10 -10.71 5.36 1.26
CA PHE A 10 -10.58 5.78 2.66
C PHE A 10 -11.67 5.14 3.53
N ALA A 11 -12.94 5.26 3.14
CA ALA A 11 -14.07 4.70 3.87
C ALA A 11 -13.96 3.18 4.02
N VAL A 12 -13.62 2.45 2.95
CA VAL A 12 -13.44 0.99 2.99
C VAL A 12 -12.30 0.61 3.95
N CYS A 13 -11.14 1.25 3.85
CA CYS A 13 -10.02 0.97 4.75
C CYS A 13 -10.36 1.27 6.22
N ALA A 14 -11.00 2.40 6.48
CA ALA A 14 -11.40 2.82 7.82
C ALA A 14 -12.45 1.88 8.43
N ILE A 15 -13.50 1.53 7.68
CA ILE A 15 -14.55 0.60 8.14
C ILE A 15 -13.94 -0.77 8.47
N VAL A 16 -13.05 -1.29 7.63
CA VAL A 16 -12.41 -2.59 7.88
C VAL A 16 -11.43 -2.51 9.07
N ALA A 17 -10.73 -1.39 9.25
CA ALA A 17 -9.92 -1.16 10.45
C ALA A 17 -10.78 -1.20 11.72
N ILE A 18 -11.88 -0.43 11.74
CA ILE A 18 -12.82 -0.35 12.87
C ILE A 18 -13.41 -1.73 13.19
N ALA A 19 -13.86 -2.47 12.17
CA ALA A 19 -14.41 -3.81 12.32
C ALA A 19 -13.41 -4.81 12.95
N ARG A 20 -12.09 -4.53 12.86
CA ARG A 20 -11.04 -5.37 13.44
C ARG A 20 -10.61 -4.98 14.85
N ILE A 21 -11.06 -3.84 15.39
CA ILE A 21 -10.71 -3.37 16.75
C ILE A 21 -10.94 -4.47 17.80
N PRO A 22 -12.08 -5.18 17.84
CA PRO A 22 -12.30 -6.22 18.85
C PRO A 22 -11.30 -7.38 18.77
N SER A 23 -10.82 -7.72 17.57
CA SER A 23 -9.81 -8.77 17.38
C SER A 23 -8.43 -8.29 17.82
N ALA A 24 -8.08 -7.04 17.48
CA ALA A 24 -6.81 -6.43 17.84
C ALA A 24 -6.64 -6.27 19.36
N LEU A 25 -7.70 -5.85 20.06
CA LEU A 25 -7.74 -5.75 21.53
C LEU A 25 -7.53 -7.12 22.19
N ARG A 26 -8.07 -8.19 21.61
CA ARG A 26 -7.85 -9.58 22.04
C ARG A 26 -6.48 -10.16 21.69
N GLY A 27 -5.60 -9.39 21.04
CA GLY A 27 -4.29 -9.87 20.60
C GLY A 27 -4.29 -10.63 19.28
N GLU A 28 -5.46 -10.89 18.71
CA GLU A 28 -5.60 -11.65 17.47
C GLU A 28 -5.39 -10.73 16.25
N ASN A 29 -4.50 -11.13 15.33
CA ASN A 29 -4.33 -10.47 14.03
C ASN A 29 -4.00 -8.96 14.11
N ARG A 30 -3.32 -8.51 15.19
CA ARG A 30 -2.93 -7.09 15.41
C ARG A 30 -2.25 -6.43 14.21
N SER A 31 -1.41 -7.16 13.49
CA SER A 31 -0.74 -6.61 12.32
C SER A 31 -1.68 -6.38 11.14
N ILE A 32 -2.74 -7.18 10.96
CA ILE A 32 -3.69 -6.96 9.86
C ILE A 32 -4.52 -5.71 10.18
N PHE A 33 -4.88 -5.51 11.45
CA PHE A 33 -5.39 -4.22 11.89
C PHE A 33 -4.39 -3.09 11.57
N GLY A 34 -3.10 -3.28 11.89
CA GLY A 34 -2.04 -2.35 11.51
C GLY A 34 -1.97 -2.04 10.01
N VAL A 35 -2.15 -3.04 9.12
CA VAL A 35 -2.23 -2.82 7.67
C VAL A 35 -3.37 -1.87 7.32
N PHE A 36 -4.57 -2.08 7.85
CA PHE A 36 -5.72 -1.21 7.55
C PHE A 36 -5.58 0.18 8.17
N VAL A 37 -4.99 0.31 9.36
CA VAL A 37 -4.68 1.61 9.97
C VAL A 37 -3.68 2.38 9.11
N LEU A 38 -2.55 1.77 8.73
CA LEU A 38 -1.55 2.43 7.90
C LEU A 38 -2.11 2.75 6.50
N ALA A 39 -2.91 1.87 5.90
CA ALA A 39 -3.57 2.16 4.63
C ALA A 39 -4.54 3.35 4.76
N THR A 40 -5.30 3.43 5.85
CA THR A 40 -6.22 4.55 6.12
C THR A 40 -5.45 5.86 6.26
N VAL A 41 -4.35 5.87 7.04
CA VAL A 41 -3.47 7.03 7.18
C VAL A 41 -2.83 7.40 5.84
N GLY A 42 -2.38 6.44 5.05
CA GLY A 42 -1.80 6.68 3.74
C GLY A 42 -2.78 7.32 2.77
N ILE A 43 -4.03 6.86 2.73
CA ILE A 43 -5.07 7.47 1.89
C ILE A 43 -5.43 8.87 2.39
N LEU A 44 -5.52 9.06 3.71
CA LEU A 44 -5.77 10.37 4.30
C LEU A 44 -4.67 11.38 3.91
N LEU A 45 -3.41 10.96 3.99
CA LEU A 45 -2.26 11.74 3.51
C LEU A 45 -2.18 11.85 1.98
N SER A 46 -3.07 11.19 1.23
CA SER A 46 -3.14 11.30 -0.24
C SER A 46 -4.37 12.09 -0.71
N ILE A 47 -5.25 12.54 0.20
CA ILE A 47 -6.38 13.42 -0.10
C ILE A 47 -5.92 14.85 0.11
N ASP A 48 -6.12 15.69 -0.90
CA ASP A 48 -5.53 17.03 -0.96
C ASP A 48 -5.87 17.92 0.24
N ALA A 49 -7.14 17.97 0.64
CA ALA A 49 -7.58 18.77 1.78
C ALA A 49 -6.90 18.37 3.11
N SER A 50 -6.80 17.06 3.39
CA SER A 50 -6.15 16.57 4.60
C SER A 50 -4.62 16.63 4.51
N TYR A 51 -4.06 16.41 3.33
CA TYR A 51 -2.63 16.56 3.09
C TYR A 51 -2.16 17.99 3.41
N GLN A 52 -2.80 19.01 2.81
CA GLN A 52 -2.41 20.40 3.00
C GLN A 52 -2.53 20.82 4.47
N ALA A 53 -3.59 20.40 5.16
CA ALA A 53 -3.77 20.70 6.58
C ALA A 53 -2.64 20.10 7.45
N ILE A 54 -2.29 18.83 7.21
CA ILE A 54 -1.24 18.14 7.97
C ILE A 54 0.14 18.70 7.63
N ASP A 55 0.41 18.93 6.35
CA ASP A 55 1.70 19.43 5.90
C ASP A 55 1.95 20.88 6.32
N ALA A 56 0.91 21.73 6.32
CA ALA A 56 0.99 23.07 6.88
C ALA A 56 1.37 23.05 8.37
N TRP A 57 0.81 22.11 9.13
CA TRP A 57 1.18 21.91 10.54
C TRP A 57 2.63 21.42 10.70
N LEU A 58 3.16 20.66 9.73
CA LEU A 58 4.55 20.21 9.70
C LEU A 58 5.54 21.26 9.17
N GLY A 59 5.07 22.46 8.78
CA GLY A 59 5.91 23.56 8.31
C GLY A 59 5.86 23.84 6.80
N ALA A 60 4.93 23.23 6.06
CA ALA A 60 4.67 23.47 4.63
C ALA A 60 5.91 23.26 3.72
N GLN A 61 6.59 22.13 3.93
CA GLN A 61 7.77 21.71 3.15
C GLN A 61 7.57 20.32 2.52
N ASN A 62 6.33 19.86 2.37
CA ASN A 62 5.99 18.50 1.91
C ASN A 62 6.55 17.35 2.79
N TYR A 63 6.79 17.59 4.09
CA TYR A 63 7.13 16.51 5.03
C TYR A 63 6.02 15.46 5.13
N ALA A 64 4.76 15.86 4.93
CA ALA A 64 3.65 14.91 4.84
C ALA A 64 3.86 13.89 3.69
N ASN A 65 4.49 14.29 2.59
CA ASN A 65 4.82 13.40 1.48
C ASN A 65 5.86 12.35 1.89
N LEU A 66 6.93 12.78 2.57
CA LEU A 66 7.97 11.88 3.06
C LEU A 66 7.40 10.86 4.04
N ILE A 67 6.57 11.32 4.98
CA ILE A 67 5.85 10.46 5.94
C ILE A 67 4.95 9.47 5.18
N LEU A 68 4.19 9.94 4.19
CA LEU A 68 3.34 9.10 3.36
C LEU A 68 4.14 7.96 2.69
N ARG A 69 5.34 8.21 2.16
CA ARG A 69 6.19 7.16 1.57
C ARG A 69 6.50 6.06 2.59
N PHE A 70 6.91 6.41 3.79
CA PHE A 70 7.20 5.43 4.84
C PHE A 70 5.95 4.72 5.36
N VAL A 71 4.81 5.40 5.43
CA VAL A 71 3.51 4.77 5.74
C VAL A 71 3.16 3.72 4.68
N ILE A 72 3.37 4.03 3.39
CA ILE A 72 3.17 3.05 2.30
C ILE A 72 4.15 1.88 2.45
N TYR A 73 5.44 2.14 2.71
CA TYR A 73 6.43 1.07 2.92
C TYR A 73 6.05 0.14 4.08
N GLY A 74 5.61 0.71 5.21
CA GLY A 74 5.12 -0.07 6.34
C GLY A 74 3.87 -0.88 5.99
N THR A 75 2.92 -0.27 5.27
CA THR A 75 1.67 -0.91 4.83
C THR A 75 1.97 -2.14 3.97
N VAL A 76 2.75 -1.97 2.91
CA VAL A 76 3.07 -3.06 1.96
C VAL A 76 3.93 -4.13 2.61
N LEU A 77 4.89 -3.78 3.46
CA LEU A 77 5.69 -4.75 4.22
C LEU A 77 4.80 -5.63 5.12
N LEU A 78 3.94 -5.02 5.94
CA LEU A 78 3.05 -5.76 6.84
C LEU A 78 2.03 -6.59 6.06
N ALA A 79 1.46 -6.03 4.99
CA ALA A 79 0.52 -6.73 4.12
C ALA A 79 1.19 -7.92 3.43
N GLY A 80 2.33 -7.70 2.79
CA GLY A 80 3.11 -8.74 2.11
C GLY A 80 3.50 -9.87 3.05
N TYR A 81 4.07 -9.57 4.22
CA TYR A 81 4.39 -10.59 5.22
C TYR A 81 3.15 -11.41 5.63
N ARG A 82 2.01 -10.75 5.89
CA ARG A 82 0.80 -11.44 6.35
C ARG A 82 0.14 -12.26 5.26
N ILE A 83 0.17 -11.80 4.02
CA ILE A 83 -0.36 -12.51 2.86
C ILE A 83 0.52 -13.73 2.56
N ALA A 84 1.85 -13.56 2.55
CA ALA A 84 2.78 -14.66 2.40
C ALA A 84 2.58 -15.73 3.49
N LYS A 85 2.39 -15.30 4.74
CA LYS A 85 2.08 -16.23 5.85
C LYS A 85 0.73 -16.91 5.69
N ALA A 86 -0.30 -16.20 5.21
CA ALA A 86 -1.63 -16.75 5.02
C ALA A 86 -1.69 -17.82 3.91
N PHE A 87 -0.84 -17.68 2.88
CA PHE A 87 -0.74 -18.63 1.77
C PHE A 87 0.47 -19.59 1.89
N ASP A 88 1.07 -19.69 3.07
CA ASP A 88 2.22 -20.55 3.38
C ASP A 88 3.35 -20.46 2.33
N ALA A 89 3.80 -19.23 2.06
CA ALA A 89 4.82 -18.92 1.08
C ALA A 89 6.16 -18.56 1.76
N PRO A 90 6.95 -19.55 2.24
CA PRO A 90 8.17 -19.30 3.01
C PRO A 90 9.25 -18.55 2.22
N ARG A 91 9.30 -18.75 0.90
CA ARG A 91 10.21 -18.00 0.01
C ARG A 91 9.90 -16.51 0.02
N SER A 92 8.63 -16.13 -0.13
CA SER A 92 8.19 -14.73 -0.08
C SER A 92 8.47 -14.10 1.28
N ILE A 93 8.22 -14.84 2.39
CA ILE A 93 8.59 -14.38 3.73
C ILE A 93 10.09 -14.11 3.82
N ARG A 94 10.94 -15.05 3.39
CA ARG A 94 12.40 -14.90 3.43
C ARG A 94 12.88 -13.71 2.60
N LEU A 95 12.30 -13.48 1.42
CA LEU A 95 12.66 -12.35 0.56
C LEU A 95 12.30 -11.01 1.20
N ILE A 96 11.14 -10.92 1.85
CA ILE A 96 10.63 -9.65 2.42
C ILE A 96 11.25 -9.35 3.79
N THR A 97 11.33 -10.32 4.69
CA THR A 97 11.73 -10.08 6.09
C THR A 97 13.16 -10.52 6.41
N GLY A 98 13.80 -11.28 5.51
CA GLY A 98 15.19 -11.71 5.62
C GLY A 98 16.19 -10.59 5.30
N PRO A 99 17.50 -10.91 5.28
CA PRO A 99 18.55 -9.91 5.05
C PRO A 99 18.35 -9.12 3.77
N ALA A 100 18.03 -9.79 2.65
CA ALA A 100 17.81 -9.14 1.35
C ALA A 100 16.71 -8.07 1.42
N GLY A 101 15.51 -8.42 1.93
CA GLY A 101 14.41 -7.47 2.04
C GLY A 101 14.70 -6.29 2.96
N ARG A 102 15.43 -6.52 4.06
CA ARG A 102 15.89 -5.45 4.96
C ARG A 102 16.90 -4.53 4.29
N THR A 103 17.84 -5.08 3.53
CA THR A 103 18.80 -4.29 2.74
C THR A 103 18.09 -3.47 1.69
N VAL A 104 17.13 -4.05 0.95
CA VAL A 104 16.34 -3.33 -0.05
C VAL A 104 15.52 -2.21 0.60
N LEU A 105 14.87 -2.46 1.74
CA LEU A 105 14.16 -1.42 2.49
C LEU A 105 15.10 -0.30 2.97
N ALA A 106 16.27 -0.65 3.50
CA ALA A 106 17.24 0.32 3.99
C ALA A 106 17.78 1.20 2.84
N VAL A 107 18.21 0.58 1.74
CA VAL A 107 18.74 1.30 0.57
C VAL A 107 17.68 2.22 -0.02
N ILE A 108 16.45 1.73 -0.24
CA ILE A 108 15.38 2.54 -0.81
C ILE A 108 14.93 3.63 0.18
N GLY A 109 14.85 3.32 1.48
CA GLY A 109 14.51 4.29 2.51
C GLY A 109 15.52 5.43 2.59
N VAL A 110 16.82 5.12 2.56
CA VAL A 110 17.89 6.11 2.52
C VAL A 110 17.82 6.92 1.24
N ALA A 111 17.68 6.28 0.08
CA ALA A 111 17.56 6.98 -1.20
C ALA A 111 16.38 7.96 -1.21
N THR A 112 15.21 7.54 -0.73
CA THR A 112 14.02 8.39 -0.62
C THR A 112 14.26 9.60 0.27
N VAL A 113 14.94 9.45 1.41
CA VAL A 113 15.27 10.58 2.30
C VAL A 113 16.28 11.51 1.66
N VAL A 114 17.37 10.97 1.09
CA VAL A 114 18.42 11.77 0.46
C VAL A 114 17.85 12.56 -0.71
N LEU A 115 17.09 11.93 -1.60
CA LEU A 115 16.46 12.61 -2.74
C LEU A 115 15.47 13.69 -2.30
N PHE A 116 14.70 13.45 -1.23
CA PHE A 116 13.82 14.46 -0.64
C PHE A 116 14.59 15.67 -0.11
N LEU A 117 15.70 15.44 0.60
CA LEU A 117 16.53 16.52 1.16
C LEU A 117 17.29 17.32 0.10
N LEU A 118 17.61 16.70 -1.04
CA LEU A 118 18.28 17.35 -2.16
C LEU A 118 17.28 18.13 -3.05
N ALA A 119 16.04 17.65 -3.17
CA ALA A 119 14.99 18.34 -3.90
C ALA A 119 14.49 19.57 -3.13
N ASP A 120 14.36 20.70 -3.81
CA ASP A 120 13.54 21.81 -3.32
C ASP A 120 12.07 21.43 -3.43
N THR A 121 11.52 21.00 -2.29
CA THR A 121 10.10 20.68 -2.12
C THR A 121 9.36 21.78 -1.35
N ALA A 122 9.81 23.03 -1.39
CA ALA A 122 9.15 24.11 -0.66
C ALA A 122 7.70 24.33 -1.12
N GLY A 123 6.79 24.42 -0.15
CA GLY A 123 5.34 24.52 -0.37
C GLY A 123 4.59 23.28 0.10
N SER A 124 3.31 23.19 -0.26
CA SER A 124 2.46 22.06 0.13
C SER A 124 1.63 21.61 -1.07
N VAL A 125 2.05 20.52 -1.70
CA VAL A 125 1.42 19.97 -2.90
C VAL A 125 1.33 18.45 -2.78
N THR A 126 0.10 17.94 -2.81
CA THR A 126 -0.17 16.51 -2.77
C THR A 126 0.47 15.82 -3.97
N GLY A 127 1.32 14.82 -3.72
CA GLY A 127 2.00 14.08 -4.78
C GLY A 127 3.09 14.85 -5.55
N LEU A 128 3.39 16.10 -5.17
CA LEU A 128 4.40 16.98 -5.79
C LEU A 128 4.15 17.35 -7.27
N ALA A 129 2.99 17.02 -7.84
CA ALA A 129 2.73 17.12 -9.28
C ALA A 129 2.62 18.56 -9.82
N SER A 130 2.37 19.54 -8.96
CA SER A 130 2.17 20.95 -9.34
C SER A 130 3.10 21.91 -8.59
N LEU A 131 4.25 21.43 -8.11
CA LEU A 131 5.25 22.34 -7.55
C LEU A 131 5.76 23.27 -8.66
N PRO A 132 5.90 24.59 -8.40
CA PRO A 132 6.47 25.50 -9.38
C PRO A 132 7.90 25.07 -9.69
N LEU A 133 8.16 24.73 -10.95
CA LEU A 133 9.47 24.32 -11.45
C LEU A 133 10.51 25.39 -11.13
N ARG A 134 11.47 25.04 -10.27
CA ARG A 134 12.57 25.94 -9.86
C ARG A 134 13.73 25.89 -10.86
N SER A 135 14.12 24.68 -11.25
CA SER A 135 15.17 24.40 -12.23
C SER A 135 14.97 22.99 -12.84
N PRO A 136 15.55 22.69 -14.02
CA PRO A 136 15.51 21.35 -14.61
C PRO A 136 16.16 20.28 -13.72
N GLU A 137 17.19 20.65 -12.97
CA GLU A 137 17.85 19.75 -12.02
C GLU A 137 16.92 19.37 -10.86
N ASN A 138 16.15 20.33 -10.35
CA ASN A 138 15.17 20.06 -9.30
C ASN A 138 14.03 19.16 -9.79
N GLU A 139 13.59 19.34 -11.04
CA GLU A 139 12.59 18.48 -11.66
C GLU A 139 13.06 17.01 -11.70
N ALA A 140 14.29 16.77 -12.14
CA ALA A 140 14.89 15.44 -12.14
C ALA A 140 14.99 14.83 -10.73
N LEU A 141 15.30 15.63 -9.71
CA LEU A 141 15.34 15.19 -8.31
C LEU A 141 13.93 14.80 -7.79
N ILE A 142 12.91 15.59 -8.11
CA ILE A 142 11.51 15.29 -7.75
C ILE A 142 11.05 14.00 -8.43
N GLU A 143 11.37 13.81 -9.71
CA GLU A 143 11.05 12.58 -10.44
C GLU A 143 11.77 11.36 -9.85
N ALA A 144 13.07 11.48 -9.56
CA ALA A 144 13.86 10.43 -8.92
C ALA A 144 13.31 10.08 -7.53
N TYR A 145 12.93 11.08 -6.73
CA TYR A 145 12.26 10.88 -5.45
C TYR A 145 10.92 10.13 -5.62
N ALA A 146 10.11 10.52 -6.60
CA ALA A 146 8.85 9.86 -6.89
C ALA A 146 9.03 8.40 -7.35
N ALA A 147 10.08 8.12 -8.12
CA ALA A 147 10.47 6.78 -8.55
C ALA A 147 10.96 5.92 -7.36
N ALA A 148 11.88 6.44 -6.54
CA ALA A 148 12.36 5.78 -5.32
C ALA A 148 11.20 5.42 -4.37
N GLY A 149 10.23 6.33 -4.25
CA GLY A 149 8.97 6.13 -3.53
C GLY A 149 8.14 4.92 -3.98
N ARG A 150 8.35 4.39 -5.19
CA ARG A 150 7.60 3.26 -5.76
C ARG A 150 8.38 1.93 -5.75
N LEU A 151 9.71 1.98 -5.64
CA LEU A 151 10.57 0.80 -5.74
C LEU A 151 10.31 -0.24 -4.64
N TYR A 152 10.16 0.18 -3.38
CA TYR A 152 9.97 -0.78 -2.29
C TYR A 152 8.59 -1.47 -2.34
N PRO A 153 7.47 -0.75 -2.55
CA PRO A 153 6.18 -1.38 -2.84
C PRO A 153 6.23 -2.37 -3.99
N ALA A 154 6.90 -2.03 -5.10
CA ALA A 154 7.04 -2.91 -6.25
C ALA A 154 7.88 -4.17 -5.93
N PHE A 155 8.96 -4.02 -5.17
CA PHE A 155 9.75 -5.16 -4.70
C PHE A 155 8.91 -6.14 -3.86
N VAL A 156 8.17 -5.63 -2.87
CA VAL A 156 7.29 -6.46 -2.03
C VAL A 156 6.20 -7.10 -2.89
N ALA A 157 5.61 -6.35 -3.82
CA ALA A 157 4.60 -6.85 -4.72
C ALA A 157 5.11 -8.02 -5.58
N ALA A 158 6.28 -7.87 -6.19
CA ALA A 158 6.93 -8.92 -6.98
C ALA A 158 7.16 -10.20 -6.16
N CYS A 159 7.52 -10.07 -4.88
CA CYS A 159 7.69 -11.21 -3.98
C CYS A 159 6.39 -11.96 -3.67
N ILE A 160 5.23 -11.29 -3.76
CA ILE A 160 3.93 -11.82 -3.33
C ILE A 160 3.08 -12.35 -4.48
N ILE A 161 3.19 -11.77 -5.68
CA ILE A 161 2.42 -12.16 -6.87
C ILE A 161 2.39 -13.68 -7.09
N PRO A 162 3.52 -14.42 -7.01
CA PRO A 162 3.48 -15.87 -7.22
C PRO A 162 2.59 -16.59 -6.21
N ALA A 163 2.63 -16.20 -4.93
CA ALA A 163 1.85 -16.83 -3.87
C ALA A 163 0.35 -16.57 -4.03
N THR A 164 -0.04 -15.33 -4.34
CA THR A 164 -1.46 -14.98 -4.52
C THR A 164 -2.01 -15.60 -5.80
N TYR A 165 -1.24 -15.63 -6.88
CA TYR A 165 -1.65 -16.25 -8.14
C TYR A 165 -1.85 -17.76 -8.00
N LEU A 166 -0.94 -18.45 -7.31
CA LEU A 166 -1.08 -19.88 -7.02
C LEU A 166 -2.35 -20.17 -6.20
N ALA A 167 -2.66 -19.35 -5.20
CA ALA A 167 -3.87 -19.51 -4.38
C ALA A 167 -5.17 -19.38 -5.19
N VAL A 168 -5.19 -18.59 -6.27
CA VAL A 168 -6.35 -18.50 -7.19
C VAL A 168 -6.62 -19.84 -7.90
N ARG A 169 -5.55 -20.58 -8.22
CA ARG A 169 -5.60 -21.85 -8.97
C ARG A 169 -5.83 -23.08 -8.09
N GLN A 170 -5.68 -22.95 -6.78
CA GLN A 170 -5.89 -24.05 -5.85
C GLN A 170 -7.38 -24.33 -5.58
N ARG A 171 -7.67 -25.54 -5.07
CA ARG A 171 -9.02 -25.96 -4.66
C ARG A 171 -9.40 -25.36 -3.30
N LEU A 172 -9.45 -24.04 -3.24
CA LEU A 172 -9.88 -23.27 -2.07
C LEU A 172 -11.35 -22.83 -2.21
N PRO A 173 -12.05 -22.54 -1.09
CA PRO A 173 -13.37 -21.91 -1.12
C PRO A 173 -13.42 -20.69 -2.04
N MET A 174 -14.53 -20.50 -2.75
CA MET A 174 -14.67 -19.46 -3.78
C MET A 174 -14.32 -18.06 -3.26
N ALA A 175 -14.71 -17.72 -2.04
CA ALA A 175 -14.42 -16.42 -1.43
C ALA A 175 -12.92 -16.22 -1.14
N ILE A 176 -12.17 -17.28 -0.81
CA ILE A 176 -10.70 -17.21 -0.65
C ILE A 176 -10.03 -17.03 -2.01
N ARG A 177 -10.50 -17.72 -3.05
CA ARG A 177 -9.99 -17.56 -4.43
C ARG A 177 -10.26 -16.16 -4.98
N ALA A 178 -11.46 -15.63 -4.76
CA ALA A 178 -11.82 -14.26 -5.12
C ALA A 178 -10.93 -13.25 -4.37
N GLY A 179 -10.72 -13.46 -3.07
CA GLY A 179 -9.78 -12.66 -2.28
C GLY A 179 -8.35 -12.71 -2.84
N ALA A 180 -7.84 -13.90 -3.16
CA ALA A 180 -6.52 -14.08 -3.77
C ALA A 180 -6.40 -13.42 -5.15
N LEU A 181 -7.47 -13.42 -5.95
CA LEU A 181 -7.50 -12.74 -7.25
C LEU A 181 -7.40 -11.22 -7.07
N LEU A 182 -8.19 -10.64 -6.17
CA LEU A 182 -8.10 -9.21 -5.85
C LEU A 182 -6.69 -8.84 -5.34
N LEU A 183 -6.11 -9.65 -4.45
CA LEU A 183 -4.74 -9.44 -3.99
C LEU A 183 -3.72 -9.51 -5.15
N THR A 184 -3.90 -10.44 -6.08
CA THR A 184 -3.03 -10.55 -7.26
C THR A 184 -3.13 -9.30 -8.13
N ILE A 185 -4.35 -8.84 -8.41
CA ILE A 185 -4.58 -7.59 -9.16
C ILE A 185 -3.93 -6.40 -8.44
N ALA A 186 -4.10 -6.30 -7.12
CA ALA A 186 -3.49 -5.23 -6.33
C ALA A 186 -1.97 -5.21 -6.47
N PHE A 187 -1.30 -6.34 -6.26
CA PHE A 187 0.17 -6.39 -6.33
C PHE A 187 0.71 -6.27 -7.76
N VAL A 188 0.01 -6.80 -8.78
CA VAL A 188 0.39 -6.55 -10.18
C VAL A 188 0.35 -5.06 -10.50
N ALA A 189 -0.71 -4.36 -10.07
CA ALA A 189 -0.82 -2.91 -10.23
C ALA A 189 0.29 -2.16 -9.47
N MET A 190 0.64 -2.56 -8.23
CA MET A 190 1.75 -1.95 -7.48
C MET A 190 3.10 -2.16 -8.16
N ALA A 191 3.36 -3.36 -8.68
CA ALA A 191 4.59 -3.67 -9.41
C ALA A 191 4.68 -2.88 -10.72
N ALA A 192 3.56 -2.74 -11.43
CA ALA A 192 3.49 -1.94 -12.65
C ALA A 192 3.78 -0.45 -12.41
N GLY A 193 3.53 0.06 -11.18
CA GLY A 193 3.76 1.45 -10.80
C GLY A 193 5.20 1.93 -10.97
N THR A 194 6.19 1.04 -10.94
CA THR A 194 7.60 1.36 -11.23
C THR A 194 7.79 1.89 -12.65
N PHE A 195 6.92 1.53 -13.58
CA PHE A 195 7.03 1.92 -14.99
C PHE A 195 6.30 3.22 -15.33
N TYR A 196 5.64 3.91 -14.39
CA TYR A 196 4.93 5.15 -14.79
C TYR A 196 5.87 6.28 -15.23
N THR A 197 7.16 6.24 -14.88
CA THR A 197 8.14 7.20 -15.44
C THR A 197 8.30 7.07 -16.95
N LEU A 198 7.86 5.95 -17.54
CA LEU A 198 7.82 5.74 -18.98
C LEU A 198 6.51 6.25 -19.61
N LEU A 199 5.53 6.62 -18.80
CA LEU A 199 4.25 7.14 -19.27
C LEU A 199 4.33 8.67 -19.44
N PRO A 200 3.76 9.21 -20.53
CA PRO A 200 3.60 10.65 -20.67
C PRO A 200 2.82 11.29 -19.50
N SER A 201 3.14 12.53 -19.15
CA SER A 201 2.56 13.25 -18.00
C SER A 201 1.03 13.44 -18.09
N GLU A 202 0.46 13.37 -19.29
CA GLU A 202 -0.99 13.39 -19.56
C GLU A 202 -1.75 12.19 -18.95
N PHE A 203 -1.05 11.13 -18.55
CA PHE A 203 -1.64 9.94 -17.92
C PHE A 203 -1.77 10.02 -16.39
N GLY A 204 -1.53 11.17 -15.76
CA GLY A 204 -1.61 11.31 -14.29
C GLY A 204 -2.95 10.83 -13.66
N VAL A 205 -4.07 10.98 -14.38
CA VAL A 205 -5.38 10.45 -13.95
C VAL A 205 -5.40 8.93 -13.92
N LEU A 206 -4.76 8.28 -14.89
CA LEU A 206 -4.65 6.83 -14.98
C LEU A 206 -3.78 6.28 -13.85
N GLU A 207 -2.65 6.94 -13.54
CA GLU A 207 -1.80 6.56 -12.41
C GLU A 207 -2.57 6.58 -11.08
N ALA A 208 -3.31 7.67 -10.84
CA ALA A 208 -4.16 7.80 -9.66
C ALA A 208 -5.21 6.68 -9.61
N ALA A 209 -5.88 6.40 -10.73
CA ALA A 209 -6.88 5.34 -10.82
C ALA A 209 -6.28 3.96 -10.50
N ILE A 210 -5.10 3.63 -11.06
CA ILE A 210 -4.42 2.35 -10.81
C ILE A 210 -4.00 2.25 -9.34
N ASN A 211 -3.45 3.32 -8.76
CA ASN A 211 -3.00 3.33 -7.36
C ASN A 211 -4.16 3.11 -6.38
N TYR A 212 -5.25 3.85 -6.50
CA TYR A 212 -6.39 3.67 -5.59
C TYR A 212 -7.14 2.36 -5.83
N THR A 213 -7.26 1.92 -7.09
CA THR A 213 -7.83 0.59 -7.39
C THR A 213 -6.99 -0.52 -6.78
N SER A 214 -5.66 -0.41 -6.84
CA SER A 214 -4.76 -1.36 -6.19
C SER A 214 -5.01 -1.44 -4.68
N VAL A 215 -5.13 -0.28 -4.00
CA VAL A 215 -5.41 -0.24 -2.56
C VAL A 215 -6.79 -0.81 -2.24
N LEU A 216 -7.82 -0.52 -3.05
CA LEU A 216 -9.15 -1.13 -2.89
C LEU A 216 -9.10 -2.65 -3.05
N CYS A 217 -8.44 -3.15 -4.10
CA CYS A 217 -8.28 -4.58 -4.33
C CYS A 217 -7.52 -5.24 -3.17
N LEU A 218 -6.48 -4.59 -2.62
CA LEU A 218 -5.78 -5.07 -1.43
C LEU A 218 -6.73 -5.15 -0.22
N ALA A 219 -7.46 -4.08 0.06
CA ALA A 219 -8.36 -3.97 1.20
C ALA A 219 -9.49 -5.01 1.12
N LEU A 220 -10.17 -5.10 -0.02
CA LEU A 220 -11.26 -6.04 -0.27
C LEU A 220 -10.74 -7.48 -0.29
N GLY A 221 -9.58 -7.74 -0.90
CA GLY A 221 -8.96 -9.06 -0.91
C GLY A 221 -8.68 -9.57 0.50
N LEU A 222 -8.06 -8.75 1.35
CA LEU A 222 -7.82 -9.07 2.76
C LEU A 222 -9.12 -9.22 3.57
N ALA A 223 -10.15 -8.44 3.28
CA ALA A 223 -11.45 -8.53 3.92
C ALA A 223 -12.17 -9.84 3.56
N LEU A 224 -12.18 -10.24 2.28
CA LEU A 224 -12.80 -11.49 1.82
C LEU A 224 -12.12 -12.73 2.42
N VAL A 225 -10.78 -12.77 2.43
CA VAL A 225 -10.03 -13.87 3.07
C VAL A 225 -10.39 -13.97 4.55
N TRP A 226 -10.53 -12.84 5.24
CA TRP A 226 -10.90 -12.80 6.64
C TRP A 226 -12.34 -13.25 6.90
N ILE A 227 -13.33 -12.72 6.19
CA ILE A 227 -14.73 -13.12 6.32
C ILE A 227 -14.86 -14.62 6.09
N SER A 228 -14.18 -15.15 5.06
CA SER A 228 -14.14 -16.59 4.77
C SER A 228 -13.61 -17.40 5.96
N SER A 229 -12.51 -16.94 6.58
CA SER A 229 -11.94 -17.60 7.76
C SER A 229 -12.86 -17.57 8.99
N LEU A 230 -13.64 -16.50 9.17
CA LEU A 230 -14.62 -16.38 10.26
C LEU A 230 -15.81 -17.32 10.05
N LEU A 231 -16.32 -17.41 8.82
CA LEU A 231 -17.42 -18.30 8.46
C LEU A 231 -17.02 -19.76 8.65
N ALA A 232 -15.81 -20.16 8.20
CA ALA A 232 -15.29 -21.50 8.42
C ALA A 232 -15.18 -21.86 9.92
N LYS A 233 -14.64 -20.95 10.75
CA LYS A 233 -14.56 -21.13 12.21
C LYS A 233 -15.92 -21.21 12.91
N ARG A 234 -16.95 -20.57 12.35
CA ARG A 234 -18.33 -20.67 12.88
C ARG A 234 -18.96 -22.01 12.52
N ALA A 235 -18.82 -22.46 11.28
CA ALA A 235 -19.34 -23.75 10.82
C ALA A 235 -18.78 -24.91 11.64
N VAL A 236 -17.47 -24.93 11.90
CA VAL A 236 -16.83 -25.96 12.74
C VAL A 236 -17.38 -25.96 14.17
N ARG A 237 -17.59 -24.78 14.77
CA ARG A 237 -18.15 -24.66 16.14
C ARG A 237 -19.60 -25.12 16.25
N LEU A 238 -20.39 -24.99 15.18
CA LEU A 238 -21.77 -25.47 15.15
C LEU A 238 -21.83 -26.99 14.95
N ALA A 239 -20.88 -27.57 14.20
CA ALA A 239 -20.77 -29.01 14.01
C ALA A 239 -20.22 -29.76 15.25
N SER A 240 -19.59 -29.05 16.19
CA SER A 240 -19.06 -29.62 17.44
C SER A 240 -20.01 -29.46 18.64
N ARG A 241 -21.24 -29.02 18.41
CA ARG A 241 -22.31 -28.91 19.42
C ARG A 241 -23.41 -29.90 19.10
#